data_AF-A0A917X1M7-F1
#
_entry.id   AF-A0A917X1M7-F1
#
_cell.length_a   1.000
_cell.length_b   1.000
_cell.length_c   1.000
_cell.angle_alpha   90.00
_cell.angle_beta   90.00
_cell.angle_gamma   90.00
#
_symmetry.space_group_name_H-M   'P 1'
#
loop_
_entity.id
_entity.type
_entity.pdbx_description
1 polymer ?
#
loop_
_entity_poly.entity_id
_entity_poly.type
_entity_poly.pdbx_seq_one_letter_code
_entity_poly.pdbx_strand_id
1 'polypeptide(L)'
;MTARKPGLSRRQHVELGEKLQATRDEVLRAVTLLSNVYPVASRQVRAAETTLRKFDELRSALDDVSARELPGDLWSPTIYYGANREQRAAWLAANPLDDEPGGA
;
A
#
# COMPACT_ATOMS: atom_id res chain seq x y z
N MET A 1 -10.18 5.61 -30.01
CA MET A 1 -9.68 4.49 -29.19
C MET A 1 -8.80 5.07 -28.10
N THR A 2 -9.29 5.17 -26.87
CA THR A 2 -8.49 5.70 -25.75
C THR A 2 -7.51 4.60 -25.36
N ALA A 3 -6.22 4.80 -25.62
CA ALA A 3 -5.19 3.84 -25.22
C ALA A 3 -5.31 3.58 -23.71
N ARG A 4 -5.45 2.31 -23.32
CA ARG A 4 -5.46 1.90 -21.91
C ARG A 4 -4.13 2.33 -21.30
N LYS A 5 -4.17 3.04 -20.17
CA LYS A 5 -2.93 3.40 -19.48
C LYS A 5 -2.22 2.11 -19.06
N PRO A 6 -0.90 2.00 -19.29
CA PRO A 6 -0.15 0.86 -18.78
C PRO A 6 -0.25 0.90 -17.26
N GLY A 7 -0.73 -0.19 -16.66
CA GLY A 7 -0.82 -0.33 -15.20
C GLY A 7 0.55 -0.24 -14.54
N LEU A 8 0.61 -0.43 -13.23
CA LEU A 8 1.90 -0.45 -12.53
C LEU A 8 2.61 -1.78 -12.77
N SER A 9 3.93 -1.74 -12.94
CA SER A 9 4.74 -2.95 -12.88
C SER A 9 4.75 -3.53 -11.48
N ARG A 10 5.09 -4.81 -11.32
CA ARG A 10 5.24 -5.45 -10.00
C ARG A 10 6.20 -4.65 -9.11
N ARG A 11 7.33 -4.21 -9.64
CA ARG A 11 8.31 -3.40 -8.90
C ARG A 11 7.69 -2.08 -8.42
N GLN A 12 6.93 -1.41 -9.29
CA GLN A 12 6.23 -0.17 -8.91
C GLN A 12 5.16 -0.40 -7.84
N HIS A 13 4.40 -1.49 -7.91
CA HIS A 13 3.46 -1.87 -6.86
C HIS A 13 4.17 -2.08 -5.52
N VAL A 14 5.30 -2.79 -5.50
CA VAL A 14 6.11 -3.03 -4.30
C VAL A 14 6.65 -1.72 -3.72
N GLU A 15 7.31 -0.90 -4.54
CA GLU A 15 7.85 0.40 -4.11
C GLU A 15 6.76 1.32 -3.55
N LEU A 16 5.59 1.35 -4.20
CA LEU A 16 4.46 2.15 -3.75
C LEU A 16 3.86 1.58 -2.46
N GLY A 17 3.71 0.26 -2.34
CA GLY A 17 3.21 -0.42 -1.15
C GLY A 17 4.07 -0.14 0.08
N GLU A 18 5.39 -0.16 -0.07
CA GLU A 18 6.32 0.18 1.02
C GLU A 18 6.20 1.64 1.46
N LYS A 19 6.12 2.57 0.50
CA LYS A 19 5.91 4.00 0.80
C LYS A 19 4.59 4.22 1.52
N LEU A 20 3.50 3.64 1.03
CA LEU A 20 2.18 3.78 1.63
C LEU A 20 2.12 3.18 3.03
N GLN A 21 2.75 2.02 3.27
CA GLN A 21 2.83 1.43 4.60
C GLN A 21 3.59 2.34 5.58
N ALA A 22 4.76 2.84 5.18
CA ALA A 22 5.56 3.73 6.04
C ALA A 22 4.80 5.02 6.39
N THR A 23 4.16 5.67 5.41
CA THR A 23 3.33 6.85 5.66
C THR A 23 2.12 6.54 6.53
N ARG A 24 1.47 5.40 6.33
CA ARG A 24 0.32 4.97 7.14
C ARG A 24 0.72 4.76 8.61
N ASP A 25 1.92 4.22 8.87
CA ASP A 25 2.46 4.07 10.22
C ASP A 25 2.80 5.42 10.87
N GLU A 26 3.28 6.40 10.11
CA GLU A 26 3.47 7.78 10.58
C GLU A 26 2.14 8.44 10.95
N VAL A 27 1.12 8.30 10.11
CA VAL A 27 -0.22 8.83 10.39
C VAL A 27 -0.81 8.15 11.63
N LEU A 28 -0.65 6.84 11.78
CA LEU A 28 -1.12 6.11 12.96
C LEU A 28 -0.43 6.60 14.25
N ARG A 29 0.88 6.86 14.20
CA ARG A 29 1.60 7.48 15.33
C ARG A 29 1.05 8.87 15.66
N ALA A 30 0.74 9.69 14.65
CA ALA A 30 0.12 10.99 14.86
C ALA A 30 -1.29 10.89 15.47
N VAL A 31 -2.13 9.96 15.00
CA VAL A 31 -3.45 9.67 15.58
C VAL A 31 -3.32 9.30 17.05
N THR A 32 -2.39 8.41 17.37
CA THR A 32 -2.13 7.96 18.75
C THR A 32 -1.72 9.12 19.64
N LEU A 33 -0.77 9.94 19.18
CA LEU A 33 -0.32 11.13 19.91
C LEU A 33 -1.47 12.11 20.16
N LEU A 34 -2.23 12.44 19.12
CA LEU A 34 -3.34 13.40 19.22
C LEU A 34 -4.45 12.88 20.14
N SER A 35 -4.73 11.58 20.13
CA SER A 35 -5.75 10.95 20.99
C SER A 35 -5.35 10.95 22.47
N ASN A 36 -4.05 10.98 22.75
CA ASN A 36 -3.53 11.08 24.12
C ASN A 36 -3.52 12.53 24.65
N VAL A 37 -3.43 13.52 23.75
CA VAL A 37 -3.30 14.94 24.11
C VAL A 37 -4.65 15.67 24.10
N TYR A 38 -5.54 15.31 23.19
CA TYR A 38 -6.83 15.98 22.98
C TYR A 38 -8.01 15.06 23.30
N PRO A 39 -9.18 15.60 23.66
CA PRO A 39 -10.40 14.80 23.77
C PRO A 39 -10.70 14.06 22.46
N VAL A 40 -11.18 12.82 22.57
CA VAL A 40 -11.46 11.93 21.41
C VAL A 40 -12.38 12.60 20.37
N ALA A 41 -13.37 13.38 20.82
CA ALA A 41 -14.30 14.05 19.92
C ALA A 41 -13.77 15.37 19.31
N SER A 42 -12.52 15.74 19.60
CA SER A 42 -11.91 16.97 19.09
C SER A 42 -11.70 16.93 17.57
N ARG A 43 -11.68 18.11 16.96
CA ARG A 43 -11.52 18.25 15.50
C ARG A 43 -10.20 17.65 15.00
N GLN A 44 -9.13 17.79 15.77
CA GLN A 44 -7.78 17.33 15.44
C GLN A 44 -7.71 15.81 15.39
N VAL A 45 -8.26 15.13 16.41
CA VAL A 45 -8.31 13.66 16.48
C VAL A 45 -9.14 13.12 15.31
N ARG A 46 -10.35 13.66 15.08
CA ARG A 46 -11.22 13.25 13.96
C ARG A 46 -10.57 13.46 12.59
N ALA A 47 -9.84 14.56 12.41
CA ALA A 47 -9.12 14.84 11.17
C ALA A 47 -8.02 13.80 10.94
N ALA A 48 -7.23 13.48 11.96
CA ALA A 48 -6.17 12.48 11.87
C ALA A 48 -6.72 11.07 11.60
N GLU A 49 -7.78 10.66 12.30
CA GLU A 49 -8.46 9.38 12.06
C GLU A 49 -9.04 9.29 10.65
N THR A 50 -9.61 10.39 10.15
CA THR A 50 -10.12 10.44 8.77
C THR A 50 -9.00 10.29 7.75
N THR A 51 -7.85 10.94 7.98
CA THR A 51 -6.67 10.76 7.13
C THR A 51 -6.19 9.31 7.14
N LEU A 52 -6.08 8.68 8.31
CA LEU A 52 -5.69 7.27 8.42
C LEU A 52 -6.62 6.35 7.63
N ARG A 53 -7.94 6.53 7.79
CA ARG A 53 -8.95 5.78 7.05
C ARG A 53 -8.81 5.96 5.54
N LYS A 54 -8.54 7.18 5.06
CA LYS A 54 -8.35 7.44 3.62
C LYS A 54 -7.10 6.76 3.06
N PHE A 55 -6.04 6.63 3.86
CA PHE A 55 -4.88 5.81 3.49
C PHE A 55 -5.22 4.34 3.37
N ASP A 56 -5.99 3.79 4.32
CA ASP A 56 -6.41 2.39 4.28
C ASP A 56 -7.37 2.10 3.10
N GLU A 57 -8.27 3.04 2.78
CA GLU A 57 -9.11 2.96 1.58
C GLU A 57 -8.27 2.96 0.28
N LEU A 58 -7.27 3.83 0.17
CA LEU A 58 -6.37 3.87 -0.99
C LEU A 58 -5.63 2.55 -1.16
N ARG A 59 -5.11 1.99 -0.07
CA ARG A 59 -4.39 0.71 -0.09
C ARG A 59 -5.29 -0.44 -0.53
N SER A 60 -6.54 -0.47 -0.04
CA SER A 60 -7.54 -1.45 -0.48
C SER A 60 -7.84 -1.33 -1.97
N ALA A 61 -8.03 -0.11 -2.48
CA ALA A 61 -8.30 0.12 -3.90
C ALA A 61 -7.12 -0.31 -4.79
N LEU A 62 -5.89 -0.11 -4.33
CA LEU A 62 -4.69 -0.53 -5.05
C LEU A 62 -4.46 -2.04 -4.98
N ASP A 63 -4.85 -2.68 -3.88
CA ASP A 63 -4.82 -4.15 -3.75
C ASP A 63 -5.72 -4.81 -4.81
N ASP A 64 -6.96 -4.33 -4.93
CA ASP A 64 -7.93 -4.77 -5.95
C ASP A 64 -7.41 -4.58 -7.39
N VAL A 65 -6.68 -3.49 -7.64
CA VAL A 65 -6.08 -3.22 -8.95
C VAL A 65 -4.89 -4.14 -9.20
N SER A 66 -4.03 -4.34 -8.21
CA SER A 66 -2.84 -5.19 -8.34
C SER A 66 -3.20 -6.64 -8.68
N ALA A 67 -4.29 -7.16 -8.11
CA ALA A 67 -4.78 -8.50 -8.42
C ALA A 67 -5.16 -8.67 -9.89
N ARG A 68 -5.55 -7.58 -10.56
CA ARG A 68 -5.87 -7.56 -12.01
C ARG A 68 -4.64 -7.31 -12.87
N GLU A 69 -3.71 -6.49 -12.40
CA GLU A 69 -2.49 -6.12 -13.13
C GLU A 69 -1.41 -7.21 -13.03
N LEU A 70 -1.43 -8.04 -11.99
CA LEU A 70 -0.46 -9.09 -11.71
C LEU A 70 -1.14 -10.45 -11.48
N PRO A 71 -1.82 -11.03 -12.50
CA PRO A 71 -2.48 -12.31 -12.35
C PRO A 71 -1.47 -13.42 -12.00
N GLY A 72 -1.77 -14.20 -10.96
CA GLY A 72 -0.92 -15.30 -10.49
C GLY A 72 0.27 -14.86 -9.63
N ASP A 73 0.42 -13.57 -9.33
CA ASP A 73 1.40 -13.12 -8.35
C ASP A 73 1.00 -13.53 -6.92
N LEU A 74 1.88 -14.28 -6.26
CA LEU A 74 1.65 -14.78 -4.90
C LEU A 74 1.55 -13.67 -3.85
N TRP A 75 2.14 -12.51 -4.12
CA TRP A 75 2.26 -11.43 -3.15
C TRP A 75 1.25 -10.32 -3.35
N SER A 76 0.65 -10.20 -4.55
CA SER A 76 -0.33 -9.19 -4.92
C SER A 76 -1.35 -8.87 -3.81
N PRO A 77 -2.00 -9.86 -3.15
CA PRO A 77 -2.99 -9.61 -2.08
C PRO A 77 -2.43 -8.97 -0.79
N THR A 78 -1.11 -8.82 -0.71
CA THR A 78 -0.42 -8.31 0.48
C THR A 78 0.59 -7.21 0.17
N ILE A 79 0.77 -6.83 -1.11
CA ILE A 79 1.81 -5.88 -1.52
C ILE A 79 1.70 -4.58 -0.73
N TYR A 80 0.47 -4.14 -0.46
CA TYR A 80 0.16 -2.90 0.23
C TYR A 80 0.06 -3.02 1.74
N TYR A 81 0.14 -4.22 2.32
CA TYR A 81 -0.16 -4.47 3.73
C TYR A 81 1.05 -4.67 4.64
N GLY A 82 2.26 -4.72 4.08
CA GLY A 82 3.48 -4.97 4.84
C GLY A 82 3.57 -6.37 5.47
N ALA A 83 2.48 -7.13 5.46
CA ALA A 83 2.45 -8.54 5.77
C ALA A 83 3.47 -9.25 4.87
N ASN A 84 4.32 -10.07 5.48
CA ASN A 84 5.34 -10.85 4.79
C ASN A 84 6.47 -10.02 4.15
N ARG A 85 6.75 -8.78 4.60
CA ARG A 85 7.86 -7.96 4.06
C ARG A 85 9.19 -8.72 4.02
N GLU A 86 9.54 -9.43 5.09
CA GLU A 86 10.77 -10.21 5.19
C GLU A 86 10.75 -11.43 4.26
N GLN A 87 9.63 -12.16 4.21
CA GLN A 87 9.47 -13.33 3.34
C GLN A 87 9.45 -12.93 1.87
N ARG A 88 8.84 -11.79 1.54
CA ARG A 88 8.86 -11.17 0.21
C ARG A 88 10.27 -10.72 -0.15
N ALA A 89 10.99 -10.05 0.75
CA ALA A 89 12.37 -9.65 0.51
C ALA A 89 13.28 -10.87 0.27
N ALA A 90 13.12 -11.93 1.07
CA ALA A 90 13.83 -13.19 0.88
C ALA A 90 13.47 -13.86 -0.45
N TRP A 91 12.19 -13.88 -0.82
CA TRP A 91 11.73 -14.45 -2.09
C TRP A 91 12.24 -13.66 -3.30
N LEU A 92 12.22 -12.31 -3.24
CA LEU A 92 12.74 -11.43 -4.28
C LEU A 92 14.26 -11.52 -4.42
N ALA A 93 14.99 -11.70 -3.31
CA ALA A 93 16.44 -11.94 -3.35
C ALA A 93 16.78 -13.28 -4.01
N ALA A 94 15.93 -14.29 -3.84
CA ALA A 94 16.06 -15.60 -4.48
C ALA A 94 15.49 -15.65 -5.91
N ASN A 95 14.58 -14.74 -6.25
CA ASN A 95 13.86 -14.67 -7.54
C ASN A 95 13.83 -13.20 -7.99
N PRO A 96 14.94 -12.66 -8.53
CA PRO A 96 15.00 -11.28 -8.97
C PRO A 96 13.93 -11.01 -10.03
N LEU A 97 13.25 -9.87 -9.91
CA LEU A 97 12.16 -9.50 -10.80
C LEU A 97 12.71 -9.08 -12.16
N ASP A 98 12.17 -9.67 -13.24
CA ASP A 98 12.32 -9.12 -14.57
C ASP A 98 11.54 -7.80 -14.66
N ASP A 99 12.16 -6.77 -15.21
CA ASP A 99 11.65 -5.39 -15.29
C ASP A 99 10.63 -5.20 -16.44
N GLU A 100 10.04 -6.28 -16.94
CA GLU A 100 9.06 -6.23 -18.01
C GLU A 100 7.70 -5.77 -17.46
N PRO A 101 7.07 -4.74 -18.07
CA PRO A 101 5.73 -4.34 -17.70
C PRO A 101 4.79 -5.53 -17.87
N GLY A 102 3.84 -5.69 -16.94
CA GLY A 102 2.82 -6.75 -16.99
C GLY A 102 2.10 -6.72 -18.34
N GLY A 103 2.52 -7.60 -19.24
CA GLY A 103 2.00 -7.70 -20.59
C GLY A 103 0.73 -8.54 -20.62
N ALA A 104 -0.39 -7.87 -20.92
CA ALA A 104 -1.46 -8.36 -21.79
C ALA A 104 -2.32 -7.18 -22.26
#